data_AF-A0AB73SKC1-F1
#
_entry.id   AF-A0AB73SKC1-F1
#
_cell.length_a   1.000
_cell.length_b   1.000
_cell.length_c   1.000
_cell.angle_alpha   90.00
_cell.angle_beta   90.00
_cell.angle_gamma   90.00
#
_symmetry.space_group_name_H-M   'P 1'
#
loop_
_entity.id
_entity.type
_entity.pdbx_description
1 polymer ?
#
loop_
_entity_poly.entity_id
_entity_poly.type
_entity_poly.pdbx_seq_one_letter_code
_entity_poly.pdbx_strand_id
1 'polypeptide(L)'
;METVVIGTEKVGDYEYPIFGNEEVQYEEEDVNGYKDVYDIPDNATEIPLPQPNWKPVFKGEKWIETITQEELNEMNKPQIPQEPSELEKLKKKLELTEKALDDLIMGSSVYKKELMRNG
;
A
#
# COMPACT_ATOMS: atom_id res chain seq x y z
N MET A 1 -46.34 -5.33 -17.64
CA MET A 1 -47.38 -6.10 -18.36
C MET A 1 -47.47 -7.45 -17.68
N GLU A 2 -48.64 -7.77 -17.15
CA GLU A 2 -48.89 -9.08 -16.55
C GLU A 2 -49.86 -9.87 -17.42
N THR A 3 -49.63 -11.18 -17.52
CA THR A 3 -50.51 -12.09 -18.26
C THR A 3 -51.67 -12.50 -17.36
N VAL A 4 -52.89 -12.11 -17.71
CA VAL A 4 -54.11 -12.41 -16.97
C VAL A 4 -55.02 -13.30 -17.81
N VAL A 5 -55.85 -14.12 -17.15
CA VAL A 5 -56.84 -14.96 -17.84
C VAL A 5 -58.03 -14.09 -18.22
N ILE A 6 -58.28 -13.92 -19.52
CA ILE A 6 -59.35 -13.05 -20.05
C ILE A 6 -60.58 -13.84 -20.52
N GLY A 7 -60.50 -15.17 -20.53
CA GLY A 7 -61.61 -16.03 -20.91
C GLY A 7 -61.21 -17.49 -20.95
N THR A 8 -62.13 -18.34 -21.40
CA THR A 8 -61.88 -19.76 -21.65
C THR A 8 -62.44 -20.16 -23.01
N GLU A 9 -61.74 -21.04 -23.72
CA GLU A 9 -62.20 -21.65 -24.98
C GLU A 9 -62.37 -23.16 -24.79
N LYS A 10 -63.43 -23.72 -25.37
CA LYS A 10 -63.72 -25.15 -25.28
C LYS A 10 -63.32 -25.86 -26.57
N VAL A 11 -62.43 -26.84 -26.46
CA VAL A 11 -61.97 -27.69 -27.57
C VAL A 11 -62.30 -29.14 -27.23
N GLY A 12 -63.40 -29.65 -27.79
CA GLY A 12 -63.97 -30.95 -27.43
C GLY A 12 -64.50 -30.96 -26.00
N ASP A 13 -64.03 -31.90 -25.18
CA ASP A 13 -64.40 -32.02 -23.77
C ASP A 13 -63.50 -31.20 -22.83
N TYR A 14 -62.49 -30.49 -23.36
CA TYR A 14 -61.50 -29.74 -22.58
C TYR A 14 -61.72 -28.23 -22.69
N GLU A 15 -61.48 -27.52 -21.59
CA GLU A 15 -61.56 -26.05 -21.50
C GLU A 15 -60.17 -25.47 -21.25
N TYR A 16 -59.76 -24.53 -22.09
CA TYR A 16 -58.45 -23.89 -22.07
C TYR A 16 -58.57 -22.40 -21.71
N PRO A 17 -57.76 -21.89 -20.77
CA PRO A 17 -57.74 -20.46 -20.48
C PRO A 17 -57.12 -19.67 -21.64
N ILE A 18 -57.76 -18.56 -22.00
CA ILE A 18 -57.22 -17.55 -22.91
C ILE A 18 -56.50 -16.51 -22.07
N PHE A 19 -55.22 -16.27 -22.38
CA PHE A 19 -54.40 -15.27 -21.70
C PHE A 19 -54.37 -13.96 -22.50
N GLY A 20 -54.57 -12.84 -21.80
CA GLY A 20 -54.39 -11.49 -22.31
C GLY A 20 -53.32 -10.75 -21.52
N ASN A 21 -52.88 -9.62 -22.05
CA ASN A 21 -51.91 -8.75 -21.36
C ASN A 21 -52.64 -7.56 -20.77
N GLU A 22 -52.42 -7.30 -19.49
CA GLU A 22 -52.88 -6.09 -18.81
C GLU A 22 -51.70 -5.14 -18.57
N GLU A 23 -51.89 -3.87 -18.92
CA GLU A 23 -50.93 -2.81 -18.63
C GLU A 23 -51.06 -2.42 -17.16
N VAL A 24 -50.31 -3.11 -16.30
CA VAL A 24 -50.11 -2.70 -14.91
C VAL A 24 -49.23 -1.46 -14.85
N GLN A 25 -49.72 -0.42 -14.19
CA GLN A 25 -48.92 0.76 -13.87
C GLN A 25 -48.04 0.43 -12.66
N TYR A 26 -46.73 0.47 -12.87
CA TYR A 26 -45.76 0.27 -11.80
C TYR A 26 -45.61 1.59 -11.04
N GLU A 27 -45.97 1.59 -9.77
CA GLU A 27 -45.61 2.66 -8.85
C GLU A 27 -44.23 2.34 -8.27
N GLU A 28 -43.21 3.09 -8.69
CA GLU A 28 -41.92 3.10 -7.99
C GLU A 28 -42.14 3.69 -6.60
N GLU A 29 -42.21 2.83 -5.58
CA GLU A 29 -41.96 3.29 -4.21
C GLU A 29 -40.51 3.78 -4.16
N ASP A 30 -40.35 5.10 -4.05
CA ASP A 30 -39.06 5.76 -3.85
C ASP A 30 -38.57 5.43 -2.43
N VAL A 31 -38.01 4.23 -2.26
CA VAL A 31 -37.41 3.79 -1.01
C VAL A 31 -36.12 4.59 -0.82
N ASN A 32 -36.27 5.75 -0.19
CA ASN A 32 -35.16 6.66 0.12
C ASN A 32 -34.24 6.04 1.18
N GLY A 33 -33.36 5.14 0.74
CA GLY A 33 -32.24 4.57 1.49
C GLY A 33 -32.65 3.68 2.66
N TYR A 34 -32.26 2.40 2.61
CA TYR A 34 -32.13 1.62 3.83
C TYR A 34 -30.98 2.22 4.64
N LYS A 35 -31.32 3.02 5.66
CA LYS A 35 -30.33 3.39 6.67
C LYS A 35 -30.19 2.20 7.60
N ASP A 36 -29.19 1.37 7.36
CA ASP A 36 -28.81 0.36 8.32
C ASP A 36 -28.42 1.05 9.63
N VAL A 37 -29.26 0.92 10.64
CA VAL A 37 -28.96 1.41 11.99
C VAL A 37 -28.18 0.29 12.67
N TYR A 38 -26.86 0.31 12.53
CA TYR A 38 -25.99 -0.56 13.30
C TYR A 38 -25.68 0.10 14.65
N ASP A 39 -25.76 -0.69 15.72
CA ASP A 39 -25.20 -0.31 17.01
C ASP A 39 -23.67 -0.31 16.89
N ILE A 40 -23.07 0.87 16.75
CA ILE A 40 -21.62 1.04 16.73
C ILE A 40 -21.10 0.74 18.15
N PRO A 41 -20.17 -0.21 18.33
CA PRO A 41 -19.55 -0.47 19.63
C PRO A 41 -18.89 0.78 20.21
N ASP A 42 -18.85 0.92 21.54
CA ASP A 42 -18.25 2.07 22.24
C ASP A 42 -16.79 2.37 21.86
N ASN A 43 -16.07 1.36 21.35
CA ASN A 43 -14.68 1.47 20.90
C ASN A 43 -14.52 1.67 19.38
N ALA A 44 -15.61 1.92 18.65
CA ALA A 44 -15.63 2.11 17.21
C ALA A 44 -16.19 3.49 16.84
N THR A 45 -15.82 4.00 15.66
CA THR A 45 -16.27 5.30 15.16
C THR A 45 -16.44 5.27 13.65
N GLU A 46 -17.48 5.92 13.13
CA GLU A 46 -17.68 6.17 11.69
C GLU A 46 -16.90 7.40 11.20
N ILE A 47 -16.19 8.10 12.08
CA ILE A 47 -15.40 9.27 11.71
C ILE A 47 -14.25 8.82 10.80
N PRO A 48 -14.13 9.37 9.58
CA PRO A 48 -13.10 8.97 8.63
C PRO A 48 -11.70 9.27 9.17
N LEU A 49 -10.76 8.37 8.86
CA LEU A 49 -9.35 8.54 9.18
C LEU A 49 -8.76 9.78 8.45
N PRO A 50 -7.82 10.49 9.08
CA PRO A 50 -7.14 11.61 8.44
C PRO A 50 -6.29 11.09 7.28
N GLN A 51 -6.25 11.86 6.20
CA GLN A 51 -5.41 11.60 5.04
C GLN A 51 -4.34 12.69 5.00
N PRO A 52 -3.04 12.36 4.92
CA PRO A 52 -2.46 11.01 4.81
C PRO A 52 -2.52 10.19 6.11
N ASN A 53 -2.74 8.88 5.98
CA ASN A 53 -2.90 7.96 7.11
C ASN A 53 -1.54 7.42 7.59
N TRP A 54 -0.88 8.13 8.51
CA TRP A 54 0.32 7.62 9.21
C TRP A 54 0.06 7.56 10.72
N LYS A 55 0.01 6.33 11.27
CA LYS A 55 -0.19 6.02 12.70
C LYS A 55 -1.21 6.93 13.42
N PRO A 56 -2.45 7.07 12.91
CA PRO A 56 -3.41 8.01 13.45
C PRO A 56 -3.85 7.55 14.85
N VAL A 57 -3.97 8.51 15.78
CA VAL A 57 -4.44 8.25 17.14
C VAL A 57 -5.81 8.88 17.31
N PHE A 58 -6.79 8.08 17.73
CA PHE A 58 -8.14 8.55 18.03
C PHE A 58 -8.20 9.05 19.48
N LYS A 59 -8.52 10.34 19.67
CA LYS A 59 -8.78 10.89 21.01
C LYS A 59 -10.27 11.20 21.18
N GLY A 60 -11.10 10.15 21.15
CA GLY A 60 -12.53 10.18 21.49
C GLY A 60 -13.44 10.98 20.55
N GLU A 61 -13.08 12.22 20.24
CA GLU A 61 -13.87 13.16 19.45
C GLU A 61 -13.27 13.39 18.05
N LYS A 62 -11.97 13.15 17.88
CA LYS A 62 -11.28 13.34 16.60
C LYS A 62 -10.03 12.47 16.44
N TRP A 63 -9.70 12.18 15.19
CA TRP A 63 -8.40 11.66 14.81
C TRP A 63 -7.33 12.75 14.85
N ILE A 64 -6.14 12.38 15.30
CA ILE A 64 -4.98 13.27 15.32
C ILE A 64 -3.97 12.80 14.28
N GLU A 65 -3.51 13.75 13.47
CA GLU A 65 -2.38 13.59 12.57
C GLU A 65 -1.09 13.53 13.41
N THR A 66 -0.36 12.42 13.34
CA THR A 66 0.82 12.18 14.19
C THR A 66 2.14 12.50 13.52
N ILE A 67 2.12 12.83 12.24
CA ILE A 67 3.28 13.24 11.45
C ILE A 67 2.82 14.24 10.40
N THR A 68 3.57 15.31 10.21
CA THR A 68 3.32 16.29 9.17
C THR A 68 3.86 15.80 7.81
N GLN A 69 3.35 16.36 6.71
CA GLN A 69 3.86 16.07 5.37
C GLN A 69 5.37 16.40 5.24
N GLU A 70 5.86 17.38 5.99
CA GLU A 70 7.26 17.80 6.01
C GLU A 70 8.17 16.71 6.62
N GLU A 71 7.78 16.19 7.78
CA GLU A 71 8.49 15.09 8.46
C GLU A 71 8.46 13.80 7.63
N LEU A 72 7.33 13.53 6.97
CA LEU A 72 7.21 12.39 6.05
C LEU A 72 8.14 12.53 4.84
N ASN A 73 8.27 13.74 4.30
CA ASN A 73 9.17 14.03 3.19
C ASN A 73 10.63 13.88 3.62
N GLU A 74 10.99 14.25 4.86
CA GLU A 74 12.34 14.01 5.38
C GLU A 74 12.67 12.53 5.54
N MET A 75 11.72 11.72 6.01
CA MET A 75 11.89 10.27 6.13
C MET A 75 11.99 9.56 4.77
N ASN A 76 11.26 10.04 3.76
CA ASN A 76 11.25 9.45 2.41
C ASN A 76 12.34 10.01 1.49
N LYS A 77 13.13 10.99 1.93
CA LYS A 77 14.32 11.38 1.18
C LYS A 77 15.21 10.15 1.03
N PRO A 78 15.56 9.73 -0.20
CA PRO A 78 16.56 8.68 -0.36
C PRO A 78 17.77 9.12 0.45
N GLN A 79 18.27 8.25 1.32
CA GLN A 79 19.56 8.46 1.95
C GLN A 79 20.57 8.56 0.82
N ILE A 80 20.81 9.77 0.34
CA ILE A 80 21.91 10.07 -0.55
C ILE A 80 23.11 9.51 0.21
N PRO A 81 23.86 8.54 -0.36
CA PRO A 81 25.06 8.05 0.28
C PRO A 81 25.85 9.28 0.67
N GLN A 82 25.98 9.53 1.98
CA GLN A 82 26.68 10.72 2.43
C GLN A 82 28.04 10.63 1.77
N GLU A 83 28.36 11.64 0.95
CA GLU A 83 29.66 11.69 0.32
C GLU A 83 30.68 11.56 1.44
N PRO A 84 31.63 10.60 1.38
CA PRO A 84 32.47 10.28 2.53
C PRO A 84 33.10 11.56 3.04
N SER A 85 33.04 11.76 4.35
CA SER A 85 33.56 12.97 4.98
C SER A 85 35.04 13.14 4.63
N GLU A 86 35.55 14.37 4.69
CA GLU A 86 36.98 14.62 4.40
C GLU A 86 37.90 13.74 5.26
N LEU A 87 37.49 13.44 6.50
CA LEU A 87 38.20 12.53 7.40
C LEU A 87 38.19 11.08 6.89
N GLU A 88 37.06 10.57 6.39
CA GLU A 88 36.97 9.22 5.82
C GLU A 88 37.77 9.11 4.52
N LYS A 89 37.73 10.14 3.67
CA LYS A 89 38.56 10.23 2.46
C LYS A 89 40.05 10.19 2.82
N LEU A 90 40.45 10.88 3.89
CA LEU A 90 41.83 10.89 4.37
C LEU A 90 42.26 9.53 4.94
N LYS A 91 41.43 8.90 5.77
CA LYS A 91 41.68 7.55 6.31
C LYS A 91 41.88 6.52 5.21
N LYS A 92 41.01 6.53 4.19
CA LYS A 92 41.12 5.62 3.04
C LYS A 92 42.41 5.83 2.25
N LYS A 93 42.84 7.08 2.07
CA LYS A 93 44.14 7.37 1.42
C LYS A 93 45.29 6.83 2.24
N LEU A 94 45.26 7.00 3.56
CA LEU A 94 46.29 6.53 4.47
C LEU A 94 46.41 5.00 4.43
N GLU A 95 45.28 4.28 4.51
CA GLU A 95 45.23 2.82 4.39
C GLU A 95 45.81 2.32 3.05
N LEU A 96 45.47 2.97 1.93
CA LEU A 96 46.03 2.63 0.63
C LEU A 96 47.53 2.87 0.55
N THR A 97 48.03 3.95 1.15
CA THR A 97 49.47 4.23 1.19
C THR A 97 50.22 3.25 2.09
N GLU A 98 49.68 2.89 3.24
CA GLU A 98 50.27 1.88 4.14
C GLU A 98 50.38 0.53 3.44
N LYS A 99 49.30 0.09 2.78
CA LYS A 99 49.30 -1.16 2.00
C LYS A 99 50.35 -1.16 0.89
N ALA A 100 50.48 -0.05 0.15
CA ALA A 100 51.47 0.06 -0.91
C ALA A 100 52.91 0.01 -0.38
N LEU A 101 53.15 0.58 0.81
CA LEU A 101 54.45 0.51 1.47
C LEU A 101 54.76 -0.91 1.96
N ASP A 102 53.77 -1.60 2.55
CA ASP A 102 53.92 -2.99 2.98
C ASP A 102 54.27 -3.91 1.80
N ASP A 103 53.57 -3.77 0.68
CA ASP A 103 53.83 -4.55 -0.53
C ASP A 103 55.26 -4.31 -1.07
N LEU A 104 55.74 -3.05 -1.03
CA LEU A 104 57.09 -2.70 -1.44
C LEU A 104 58.16 -3.29 -0.50
N ILE A 105 57.93 -3.20 0.82
CA ILE A 105 58.85 -3.73 1.83
C ILE A 105 58.92 -5.26 1.73
N MET A 106 57.79 -5.94 1.61
CA MET A 106 57.73 -7.38 1.43
C MET A 106 58.45 -7.82 0.16
N GLY A 107 58.19 -7.15 -0.97
CA GLY A 107 58.90 -7.40 -2.23
C GLY A 107 60.42 -7.27 -2.05
N SER A 108 60.89 -6.15 -1.47
CA SER A 108 62.32 -5.89 -1.27
C SER A 108 63.02 -6.95 -0.37
N SER A 109 62.33 -7.43 0.66
CA SER A 109 62.83 -8.44 1.59
C SER A 109 62.99 -9.81 0.91
N VAL A 110 62.04 -10.18 0.05
CA VAL A 110 62.10 -11.42 -0.72
C VAL A 110 63.27 -11.39 -1.70
N TYR A 111 63.46 -10.30 -2.46
CA TYR A 111 64.60 -10.15 -3.37
C TYR A 111 65.95 -10.22 -2.65
N LYS A 112 66.07 -9.57 -1.48
CA LYS A 112 67.29 -9.60 -0.68
C LYS A 112 67.61 -11.01 -0.17
N LYS A 113 66.61 -11.78 0.23
CA LYS A 113 66.79 -13.16 0.71
C LYS A 113 67.21 -14.11 -0.41
N GLU A 114 66.68 -13.95 -1.62
CA GLU A 114 67.08 -14.76 -2.78
C GLU A 114 68.52 -14.49 -3.21
N LEU A 115 68.95 -13.22 -3.17
CA LEU A 115 70.33 -12.84 -3.50
C LEU A 115 71.35 -13.45 -2.53
N MET A 116 71.01 -13.53 -1.23
CA MET A 116 71.87 -14.12 -0.19
C MET A 116 71.88 -15.66 -0.21
N ARG A 117 70.94 -16.30 -0.91
CA ARG A 117 70.85 -17.77 -1.03
C ARG A 117 71.56 -18.31 -2.29
N ASN A 118 71.67 -17.49 -3.33
CA ASN A 118 72.23 -17.86 -4.63
C ASN A 118 73.64 -17.30 -4.89
N GLY A 119 74.26 -16.67 -3.88
CA GLY A 119 75.62 -16.10 -3.92
C GLY A 119 76.63 -16.89 -3.09
#